data_AF-A0A2M7TQU9-F1
#
_entry.id   AF-A0A2M7TQU9-F1
#
_cell.length_a   1.000
_cell.length_b   1.000
_cell.length_c   1.000
_cell.angle_alpha   90.00
_cell.angle_beta   90.00
_cell.angle_gamma   90.00
#
_symmetry.space_group_name_H-M   'P 1'
#
loop_
_entity.id
_entity.type
_entity.pdbx_description
1 polymer ?
#
loop_
_entity_poly.entity_id
_entity_poly.type
_entity_poly.pdbx_seq_one_letter_code
_entity_poly.pdbx_strand_id
1 'polypeptide(L)'
;MERTIGIERGWFIICNGSVVPAIDELLPVLWREAKKKRWRKERFGWELFAGQLEERTPPASSIEELVGYLKENFELMETVCGSLGFQLICKDFVEEKDLGELLVNPFDKRHEKIWSRISEKRRVAASQVAAIHVHVSTNSEEAVKILSYCRREIVDRLCALGDFSCGRRLRSYKEMAQVSGEPPVFTSFEEILNYIDEHGGERNVWDLVRYKPFSTETIEFRMFGATTDIKIIEKIIQACMKVVEDALAV
;
A
#
# COMPACT_ATOMS: atom_id res chain seq x y z
N MET A 1 -15.76 17.85 9.33
CA MET A 1 -15.70 17.03 8.11
C MET A 1 -15.96 15.60 8.50
N GLU A 2 -16.83 14.88 7.79
CA GLU A 2 -16.99 13.44 8.01
C GLU A 2 -15.73 12.73 7.46
N ARG A 3 -15.05 11.98 8.33
CA ARG A 3 -13.77 11.35 8.00
C ARG A 3 -14.02 10.02 7.30
N THR A 4 -13.33 9.77 6.20
CA THR A 4 -13.41 8.52 5.45
C THR A 4 -12.11 7.74 5.53
N ILE A 5 -12.24 6.43 5.34
CA ILE A 5 -11.14 5.48 5.45
C ILE A 5 -11.06 4.69 4.15
N GLY A 6 -9.85 4.48 3.63
CA GLY A 6 -9.59 3.61 2.50
C GLY A 6 -8.45 2.64 2.81
N ILE A 7 -8.44 1.50 2.14
CA ILE A 7 -7.33 0.54 2.20
C ILE A 7 -6.80 0.28 0.80
N GLU A 8 -5.47 0.22 0.69
CA GLU A 8 -4.76 -0.48 -0.37
C GLU A 8 -4.14 -1.76 0.22
N ARG A 9 -4.23 -2.91 -0.47
CA ARG A 9 -3.67 -4.18 0.00
C ARG A 9 -2.97 -4.93 -1.13
N GLY A 10 -1.72 -5.30 -0.90
CA GLY A 10 -0.91 -6.05 -1.85
C GLY A 10 -1.12 -7.57 -1.77
N TRP A 11 -1.00 -8.22 -2.93
CA TRP A 11 -1.12 -9.65 -3.14
C TRP A 11 0.00 -10.15 -4.05
N PHE A 12 0.49 -11.36 -3.80
CA PHE A 12 1.37 -12.05 -4.76
C PHE A 12 0.55 -12.95 -5.67
N ILE A 13 0.91 -12.94 -6.96
CA ILE A 13 0.31 -13.80 -7.98
C ILE A 13 1.09 -15.10 -8.03
N ILE A 14 0.41 -16.23 -7.79
CA ILE A 14 1.01 -17.55 -7.69
C ILE A 14 0.56 -18.44 -8.84
N CYS A 15 1.51 -19.16 -9.43
CA CYS A 15 1.25 -20.27 -10.35
C CYS A 15 2.22 -21.41 -10.03
N ASN A 16 1.70 -22.65 -9.95
CA ASN A 16 2.49 -23.84 -9.61
C ASN A 16 3.36 -23.69 -8.34
N GLY A 17 2.85 -22.98 -7.34
CA GLY A 17 3.51 -22.79 -6.04
C GLY A 17 4.61 -21.73 -5.99
N SER A 18 4.86 -20.99 -7.07
CA SER A 18 5.84 -19.89 -7.12
C SER A 18 5.18 -18.57 -7.47
N VAL A 19 5.77 -17.45 -7.04
CA VAL A 19 5.34 -16.11 -7.43
C VAL A 19 5.69 -15.87 -8.90
N VAL A 20 4.72 -15.47 -9.73
CA VAL A 20 4.92 -15.28 -11.17
C VAL A 20 4.56 -13.86 -11.61
N PRO A 21 5.31 -13.25 -12.56
CA PRO A 21 5.08 -11.88 -13.02
C PRO A 21 3.92 -11.75 -14.00
N ALA A 22 2.70 -12.12 -13.60
CA ALA A 22 1.54 -12.24 -14.49
C ALA A 22 0.50 -11.11 -14.36
N ILE A 23 0.90 -9.93 -13.85
CA ILE A 23 -0.04 -8.80 -13.68
C ILE A 23 -0.62 -8.30 -15.01
N ASP A 24 0.11 -8.45 -16.11
CA ASP A 24 -0.29 -8.05 -17.46
C ASP A 24 -1.39 -8.93 -18.05
N GLU A 25 -1.43 -10.20 -17.66
CA GLU A 25 -2.52 -11.13 -17.97
C GLU A 25 -3.73 -10.93 -17.03
N LEU A 26 -3.47 -10.83 -15.72
CA LEU A 26 -4.50 -10.80 -14.69
C LEU A 26 -5.30 -9.50 -14.67
N LEU A 27 -4.62 -8.36 -14.66
CA LEU A 27 -5.22 -7.06 -14.38
C LEU A 27 -6.24 -6.59 -15.44
N PRO A 28 -6.00 -6.79 -16.77
CA PRO A 28 -7.00 -6.45 -17.77
C PRO A 28 -8.31 -7.23 -17.62
N VAL A 29 -8.23 -8.49 -17.17
CA VAL A 29 -9.43 -9.31 -16.91
C VAL A 29 -10.17 -8.78 -15.68
N LEU A 30 -9.46 -8.48 -14.59
CA LEU A 30 -10.06 -7.86 -13.40
C LEU A 30 -10.77 -6.55 -13.75
N TRP A 31 -10.16 -5.67 -14.54
CA TRP A 31 -10.77 -4.41 -14.98
C TRP A 31 -12.02 -4.62 -15.82
N ARG A 32 -12.01 -5.62 -16.72
CA ARG A 32 -13.19 -5.94 -17.53
C ARG A 32 -14.34 -6.41 -16.65
N GLU A 33 -14.08 -7.29 -15.68
CA GLU A 33 -15.13 -7.79 -14.77
C GLU A 33 -15.61 -6.71 -13.79
N ALA A 34 -14.70 -5.88 -13.26
CA ALA A 34 -15.01 -4.73 -12.41
C ALA A 34 -15.92 -3.73 -13.15
N LYS A 35 -15.67 -3.48 -14.45
CA LYS A 35 -16.50 -2.62 -15.29
C LYS A 35 -17.93 -3.15 -15.41
N LYS A 36 -18.15 -4.47 -15.49
CA LYS A 36 -19.50 -5.07 -15.52
C LYS A 36 -20.27 -4.78 -14.23
N LYS A 37 -19.57 -4.72 -13.10
CA LYS A 37 -20.11 -4.32 -11.78
C LYS A 37 -20.20 -2.79 -11.58
N ARG A 38 -19.87 -1.99 -12.61
CA ARG A 38 -19.79 -0.52 -12.56
C ARG A 38 -18.78 0.01 -11.53
N TRP A 39 -17.76 -0.78 -11.22
CA TRP A 39 -16.68 -0.35 -10.33
C TRP A 39 -15.65 0.49 -11.09
N ARG A 40 -14.98 1.37 -10.34
CA ARG A 40 -13.84 2.16 -10.84
C ARG A 40 -12.66 1.25 -11.16
N LYS A 41 -11.91 1.60 -12.20
CA LYS A 41 -10.76 0.79 -12.68
C LYS A 41 -9.65 0.72 -11.63
N GLU A 42 -9.47 1.79 -10.88
CA GLU A 42 -8.45 2.00 -9.86
C GLU A 42 -8.60 1.05 -8.66
N ARG A 43 -9.76 0.38 -8.54
CA ARG A 43 -10.04 -0.63 -7.51
C ARG A 43 -9.04 -1.81 -7.55
N PHE A 44 -8.44 -2.06 -8.71
CA PHE A 44 -7.35 -3.01 -8.87
C PHE A 44 -6.20 -2.33 -9.61
N GLY A 45 -4.99 -2.45 -9.06
CA GLY A 45 -3.79 -1.77 -9.51
C GLY A 45 -2.61 -2.73 -9.64
N TRP A 46 -1.42 -2.15 -9.61
CA TRP A 46 -0.16 -2.84 -9.80
C TRP A 46 0.87 -2.23 -8.85
N GLU A 47 1.85 -3.05 -8.47
CA GLU A 47 3.03 -2.60 -7.74
C GLU A 47 4.24 -2.49 -8.67
N LEU A 48 5.40 -2.15 -8.12
CA LEU A 48 6.65 -2.08 -8.89
C LEU A 48 6.93 -3.42 -9.60
N PHE A 49 6.86 -4.54 -8.87
CA PHE A 49 7.09 -5.88 -9.37
C PHE A 49 5.84 -6.45 -10.05
N ALA A 50 6.01 -7.05 -11.23
CA ALA A 50 4.92 -7.61 -12.03
C ALA A 50 4.25 -8.85 -11.41
N GLY A 51 4.82 -9.43 -10.36
CA GLY A 51 4.21 -10.55 -9.64
C GLY A 51 3.24 -10.14 -8.54
N GLN A 52 2.85 -8.86 -8.52
CA GLN A 52 2.03 -8.28 -7.47
C GLN A 52 0.81 -7.55 -8.01
N LEU A 53 -0.31 -7.82 -7.36
CA LEU A 53 -1.58 -7.13 -7.53
C LEU A 53 -1.83 -6.26 -6.31
N GLU A 54 -2.34 -5.06 -6.53
CA GLU A 54 -2.83 -4.20 -5.46
C GLU A 54 -4.34 -4.08 -5.56
N GLU A 55 -5.07 -4.38 -4.50
CA GLU A 55 -6.48 -4.04 -4.41
C GLU A 55 -6.66 -2.73 -3.64
N ARG A 56 -7.72 -2.00 -3.97
CA ARG A 56 -8.11 -0.78 -3.27
C ARG A 56 -9.58 -0.83 -2.89
N THR A 57 -9.94 -0.27 -1.75
CA THR A 57 -11.33 -0.01 -1.42
C THR A 57 -11.73 1.40 -1.87
N PRO A 58 -13.02 1.64 -2.17
CA PRO A 58 -13.58 2.98 -2.11
C PRO A 58 -13.38 3.62 -0.72
N PRO A 59 -13.45 4.95 -0.61
CA PRO A 59 -13.57 5.62 0.69
C PRO A 59 -14.83 5.12 1.41
N ALA A 60 -14.68 4.66 2.64
CA ALA A 60 -15.74 4.18 3.50
C ALA A 60 -15.95 5.13 4.68
N SER A 61 -17.20 5.24 5.11
CA SER A 61 -17.61 6.01 6.30
C SER A 61 -17.45 5.21 7.60
N SER A 62 -17.32 3.88 7.48
CA SER A 62 -17.24 2.95 8.61
C SER A 62 -16.31 1.78 8.31
N ILE A 63 -15.86 1.09 9.36
CA ILE A 63 -15.04 -0.12 9.24
C ILE A 63 -15.86 -1.25 8.62
N GLU A 64 -17.14 -1.36 8.97
CA GLU A 64 -18.06 -2.38 8.48
C GLU A 64 -18.24 -2.29 6.97
N GLU A 65 -18.42 -1.07 6.45
CA GLU A 65 -18.50 -0.80 5.01
C GLU A 65 -17.20 -1.19 4.30
N LEU A 66 -16.05 -0.82 4.88
CA LEU A 66 -14.73 -1.17 4.35
C LEU A 66 -14.51 -2.69 4.27
N VAL A 67 -14.92 -3.43 5.30
CA VAL A 67 -14.88 -4.89 5.32
C VAL A 67 -15.78 -5.49 4.23
N GLY A 68 -16.93 -4.88 3.97
CA GLY A 68 -17.78 -5.23 2.83
C GLY A 68 -17.02 -5.13 1.51
N TYR A 69 -16.35 -4.00 1.26
CA TYR A 69 -15.55 -3.80 0.04
C TYR A 69 -14.41 -4.80 -0.11
N LEU A 70 -13.70 -5.14 0.98
CA LEU A 70 -12.62 -6.13 0.95
C LEU A 70 -13.13 -7.54 0.58
N LYS A 71 -14.31 -7.93 1.08
CA LYS A 71 -14.93 -9.22 0.73
C LYS A 71 -15.33 -9.26 -0.74
N GLU A 72 -16.00 -8.22 -1.22
CA GLU A 72 -16.39 -8.09 -2.63
C GLU A 72 -15.19 -8.13 -3.58
N ASN A 73 -14.09 -7.46 -3.21
CA ASN A 73 -12.85 -7.50 -3.97
C ASN A 73 -12.31 -8.92 -4.04
N PHE A 74 -12.20 -9.57 -2.88
CA PHE A 74 -11.65 -10.91 -2.77
C PHE A 74 -12.43 -11.92 -3.62
N GLU A 75 -13.77 -11.91 -3.54
CA GLU A 75 -14.62 -12.80 -4.35
C GLU A 75 -14.38 -12.63 -5.86
N LEU A 76 -14.25 -11.38 -6.32
CA LEU A 76 -13.98 -11.11 -7.73
C LEU A 76 -12.56 -11.58 -8.11
N MET A 77 -11.57 -11.26 -7.28
CA MET A 77 -10.19 -11.64 -7.51
C MET A 77 -10.01 -13.16 -7.56
N GLU A 78 -10.62 -13.89 -6.62
CA GLU A 78 -10.60 -15.35 -6.57
C GLU A 78 -11.22 -15.95 -7.83
N THR A 79 -12.40 -15.46 -8.25
CA THR A 79 -13.08 -15.92 -9.46
C THR A 79 -12.20 -15.72 -10.70
N VAL A 80 -11.63 -14.52 -10.85
CA VAL A 80 -10.81 -14.19 -12.02
C VAL A 80 -9.51 -14.98 -12.02
N CYS A 81 -8.80 -15.06 -10.89
CA CYS A 81 -7.56 -15.82 -10.79
C CYS A 81 -7.78 -17.30 -11.08
N GLY A 82 -8.85 -17.90 -10.52
CA GLY A 82 -9.23 -19.28 -10.79
C GLY A 82 -9.46 -19.56 -12.27
N SER A 83 -10.09 -18.64 -13.00
CA SER A 83 -10.33 -18.77 -14.45
C SER A 83 -9.05 -18.71 -15.30
N LEU A 84 -7.98 -18.11 -14.77
CA LEU A 84 -6.68 -17.97 -15.43
C LEU A 84 -5.64 -18.99 -14.95
N GLY A 85 -6.00 -19.86 -14.00
CA GLY A 85 -5.06 -20.81 -13.41
C GLY A 85 -4.08 -20.19 -12.41
N PHE A 86 -4.39 -19.00 -11.90
CA PHE A 86 -3.60 -18.32 -10.87
C PHE A 86 -4.23 -18.49 -9.48
N GLN A 87 -3.40 -18.29 -8.45
CA GLN A 87 -3.82 -18.10 -7.08
C GLN A 87 -3.29 -16.76 -6.57
N LEU A 88 -3.92 -16.20 -5.54
CA LEU A 88 -3.41 -15.02 -4.85
C LEU A 88 -3.10 -15.37 -3.41
N ILE A 89 -1.94 -14.90 -2.93
CA ILE A 89 -1.61 -14.97 -1.50
C ILE A 89 -1.43 -13.55 -0.95
N CYS A 90 -2.14 -13.26 0.14
CA CYS A 90 -1.94 -12.03 0.91
C CYS A 90 -1.01 -12.34 2.08
N LYS A 91 0.27 -12.08 1.86
CA LYS A 91 1.32 -12.28 2.87
C LYS A 91 2.24 -11.08 2.81
N ASP A 92 2.76 -10.63 3.95
CA ASP A 92 3.63 -9.47 3.99
C ASP A 92 5.02 -9.71 3.40
N PHE A 93 5.50 -10.97 3.44
CA PHE A 93 6.83 -11.35 2.97
C PHE A 93 6.87 -12.74 2.29
N VAL A 94 7.57 -12.84 1.17
CA VAL A 94 7.91 -14.11 0.48
C VAL A 94 9.43 -14.32 0.40
N GLU A 95 9.87 -15.57 0.45
CA GLU A 95 11.30 -15.89 0.33
C GLU A 95 11.79 -15.64 -1.10
N GLU A 96 13.08 -15.30 -1.25
CA GLU A 96 13.70 -15.14 -2.57
C GLU A 96 13.58 -16.40 -3.44
N LYS A 97 13.70 -17.59 -2.83
CA LYS A 97 13.55 -18.87 -3.53
C LYS A 97 12.13 -19.12 -4.08
N ASP A 98 11.13 -18.41 -3.57
CA ASP A 98 9.73 -18.54 -4.00
C ASP A 98 9.40 -17.50 -5.09
N LEU A 99 10.32 -16.57 -5.38
CA LEU A 99 10.21 -15.61 -6.46
C LEU A 99 10.56 -16.28 -7.79
N GLY A 100 9.66 -16.17 -8.76
CA GLY A 100 9.97 -16.43 -10.16
C GLY A 100 10.79 -15.30 -10.79
N GLU A 101 10.57 -15.06 -12.07
CA GLU A 101 11.30 -14.03 -12.81
C GLU A 101 10.98 -12.62 -12.27
N LEU A 102 12.04 -11.81 -12.07
CA LEU A 102 11.94 -10.45 -11.57
C LEU A 102 11.67 -9.45 -12.70
N LEU A 103 10.40 -9.30 -13.06
CA LEU A 103 9.94 -8.33 -14.08
C LEU A 103 9.26 -7.12 -13.44
N VAL A 104 9.47 -5.95 -14.04
CA VAL A 104 8.71 -4.74 -13.70
C VAL A 104 7.31 -4.82 -14.32
N ASN A 105 6.28 -4.31 -13.63
CA ASN A 105 4.96 -4.17 -14.22
C ASN A 105 5.03 -3.31 -15.52
N PRO A 106 4.22 -3.62 -16.55
CA PRO A 106 4.26 -2.89 -17.82
C PRO A 106 3.31 -1.68 -17.88
N PHE A 107 2.68 -1.32 -16.76
CA PHE A 107 1.61 -0.31 -16.74
C PHE A 107 2.08 1.09 -16.38
N ASP A 108 3.30 1.24 -15.84
CA ASP A 108 3.85 2.52 -15.42
C ASP A 108 5.29 2.75 -15.88
N LYS A 109 5.48 3.70 -16.80
CA LYS A 109 6.80 4.15 -17.27
C LYS A 109 7.70 4.67 -16.14
N ARG A 110 7.13 5.16 -15.04
CA ARG A 110 7.90 5.54 -13.85
C ARG A 110 8.51 4.30 -13.19
N HIS A 111 7.75 3.21 -13.08
CA HIS A 111 8.23 1.96 -12.52
C HIS A 111 9.37 1.37 -13.38
N GLU A 112 9.27 1.43 -14.71
CA GLU A 112 10.37 1.04 -15.62
C GLU A 112 11.66 1.86 -15.37
N LYS A 113 11.52 3.18 -15.20
CA LYS A 113 12.66 4.07 -14.88
C LYS A 113 13.28 3.76 -13.53
N ILE A 114 12.49 3.42 -12.52
CA ILE A 114 13.00 3.00 -11.20
C ILE A 114 13.72 1.67 -11.35
N TRP A 115 13.05 0.67 -11.94
CA TRP A 115 13.55 -0.69 -12.08
C TRP A 115 14.90 -0.76 -12.80
N SER A 116 15.05 0.01 -13.89
CA SER A 116 16.29 0.08 -14.68
C SER A 116 17.48 0.71 -13.92
N ARG A 117 17.22 1.50 -12.87
CA ARG A 117 18.25 2.23 -12.10
C ARG A 117 18.64 1.56 -10.78
N ILE A 118 17.75 0.74 -10.21
CA ILE A 118 18.02 0.07 -8.94
C ILE A 118 18.84 -1.21 -9.13
N SER A 119 19.64 -1.55 -8.12
CA SER A 119 20.43 -2.79 -8.10
C SER A 119 19.54 -4.03 -8.03
N GLU A 120 20.09 -5.18 -8.40
CA GLU A 120 19.41 -6.49 -8.27
C GLU A 120 18.91 -6.74 -6.84
N LYS A 121 19.74 -6.46 -5.82
CA LYS A 121 19.36 -6.56 -4.41
C LYS A 121 18.09 -5.75 -4.09
N ARG A 122 17.96 -4.54 -4.65
CA ARG A 122 16.76 -3.70 -4.46
C ARG A 122 15.55 -4.20 -5.25
N ARG A 123 15.76 -4.82 -6.42
CA ARG A 123 14.69 -5.49 -7.18
C ARG A 123 14.13 -6.67 -6.39
N VAL A 124 15.00 -7.54 -5.87
CA VAL A 124 14.61 -8.63 -4.97
C VAL A 124 13.84 -8.09 -3.77
N ALA A 125 14.36 -7.07 -3.09
CA ALA A 125 13.71 -6.48 -1.92
C ALA A 125 12.30 -5.93 -2.23
N ALA A 126 12.12 -5.27 -3.39
CA ALA A 126 10.82 -4.81 -3.85
C ALA A 126 9.86 -5.96 -4.16
N SER A 127 10.37 -7.06 -4.72
CA SER A 127 9.59 -8.24 -5.09
C SER A 127 9.21 -9.14 -3.91
N GLN A 128 9.83 -8.98 -2.74
CA GLN A 128 9.56 -9.82 -1.56
C GLN A 128 8.41 -9.33 -0.69
N VAL A 129 7.93 -8.09 -0.88
CA VAL A 129 7.10 -7.42 0.13
C VAL A 129 5.72 -7.02 -0.39
N ALA A 130 4.68 -7.32 0.36
CA ALA A 130 3.35 -6.75 0.16
C ALA A 130 2.89 -6.05 1.45
N ALA A 131 1.97 -5.10 1.31
CA ALA A 131 1.60 -4.20 2.40
C ALA A 131 0.09 -4.01 2.51
N ILE A 132 -0.33 -3.46 3.65
CA ILE A 132 -1.59 -2.72 3.77
C ILE A 132 -1.24 -1.25 3.93
N HIS A 133 -1.86 -0.40 3.12
CA HIS A 133 -1.85 1.04 3.30
C HIS A 133 -3.22 1.48 3.80
N VAL A 134 -3.25 2.23 4.90
CA VAL A 134 -4.49 2.85 5.41
C VAL A 134 -4.49 4.31 5.02
N HIS A 135 -5.53 4.73 4.31
CA HIS A 135 -5.79 6.12 3.97
C HIS A 135 -6.85 6.68 4.91
N VAL A 136 -6.57 7.82 5.51
CA VAL A 136 -7.52 8.57 6.33
C VAL A 136 -7.70 9.96 5.73
N SER A 137 -8.94 10.35 5.42
CA SER A 137 -9.19 11.67 4.86
C SER A 137 -8.85 12.77 5.85
N THR A 138 -8.25 13.85 5.33
CA THR A 138 -7.79 14.97 6.13
C THR A 138 -7.82 16.25 5.30
N ASN A 139 -7.48 17.38 5.90
CA ASN A 139 -7.25 18.64 5.19
C ASN A 139 -5.81 19.12 5.40
N SER A 140 -5.43 20.21 4.74
CA SER A 140 -4.07 20.76 4.79
C SER A 140 -3.60 21.11 6.21
N GLU A 141 -4.46 21.65 7.08
CA GLU A 141 -4.10 22.01 8.45
C GLU A 141 -3.90 20.77 9.31
N GLU A 142 -4.83 19.82 9.24
CA GLU A 142 -4.75 18.54 9.95
C GLU A 142 -3.51 17.74 9.52
N ALA A 143 -3.17 17.74 8.22
CA ALA A 143 -2.01 17.02 7.69
C ALA A 143 -0.69 17.45 8.33
N VAL A 144 -0.50 18.76 8.58
CA VAL A 144 0.68 19.28 9.28
C VAL A 144 0.77 18.71 10.69
N LYS A 145 -0.33 18.74 11.44
CA LYS A 145 -0.38 18.22 12.81
C LYS A 145 -0.11 16.72 12.85
N ILE A 146 -0.78 15.96 11.99
CA ILE A 146 -0.65 14.49 11.94
C ILE A 146 0.78 14.06 11.57
N LEU A 147 1.36 14.65 10.51
CA LEU A 147 2.72 14.30 10.10
C LEU A 147 3.73 14.67 11.18
N SER A 148 3.64 15.86 11.76
CA SER A 148 4.53 16.28 12.84
C SER A 148 4.38 15.45 14.10
N TYR A 149 3.18 14.94 14.40
CA TYR A 149 2.93 14.02 15.50
C TYR A 149 3.55 12.63 15.28
N CYS A 150 3.61 12.14 14.04
CA CYS A 150 4.16 10.83 13.68
C CYS A 150 5.69 10.73 13.80
N ARG A 151 6.19 10.76 15.04
CA ARG A 151 7.60 10.56 15.39
C ARG A 151 7.93 9.09 15.61
N ARG A 152 9.23 8.78 15.77
CA ARG A 152 9.76 7.43 15.98
C ARG A 152 8.91 6.53 16.87
N GLU A 153 8.57 6.95 18.07
CA GLU A 153 7.81 6.10 19.01
C GLU A 153 6.47 5.63 18.44
N ILE A 154 5.75 6.54 17.79
CA ILE A 154 4.46 6.23 17.16
C ILE A 154 4.67 5.34 15.94
N VAL A 155 5.64 5.67 15.10
CA VAL A 155 5.97 4.90 13.90
C VAL A 155 6.39 3.48 14.27
N ASP A 156 7.25 3.31 15.28
CA ASP A 156 7.72 2.00 15.76
C ASP A 156 6.56 1.18 16.35
N ARG A 157 5.67 1.81 17.12
CA ARG A 157 4.45 1.17 17.63
C ARG A 157 3.56 0.66 16.50
N LEU A 158 3.33 1.46 15.47
CA LEU A 158 2.54 1.06 14.30
C LEU A 158 3.24 -0.03 13.48
N CYS A 159 4.57 0.05 13.34
CA CYS A 159 5.36 -1.00 12.69
C CYS A 159 5.22 -2.34 13.43
N ALA A 160 5.31 -2.34 14.76
CA ALA A 160 5.14 -3.54 15.57
C ALA A 160 3.74 -4.16 15.43
N LEU A 161 2.70 -3.34 15.33
CA LEU A 161 1.32 -3.80 15.12
C LEU A 161 1.15 -4.54 13.78
N GLY A 162 1.85 -4.10 12.75
CA GLY A 162 1.77 -4.65 11.40
C GLY A 162 2.87 -5.63 11.03
N ASP A 163 3.68 -6.09 11.98
CA ASP A 163 4.80 -6.99 11.70
C ASP A 163 4.36 -8.46 11.76
N PHE A 164 4.16 -9.06 10.59
CA PHE A 164 3.79 -10.48 10.48
C PHE A 164 4.95 -11.36 10.01
N SER A 165 6.15 -10.77 9.84
CA SER A 165 7.34 -11.43 9.30
C SER A 165 8.59 -11.18 10.14
N CYS A 166 8.47 -10.78 11.40
CA CYS A 166 9.60 -10.51 12.30
C CYS A 166 10.57 -9.46 11.72
N GLY A 167 9.99 -8.38 11.21
CA GLY A 167 10.63 -7.20 10.65
C GLY A 167 11.17 -7.39 9.23
N ARG A 168 10.97 -8.55 8.60
CA ARG A 168 11.55 -8.84 7.28
C ARG A 168 10.96 -7.94 6.20
N ARG A 169 9.63 -7.79 6.18
CA ARG A 169 8.94 -6.86 5.25
C ARG A 169 9.50 -5.44 5.37
N LEU A 170 9.63 -4.92 6.59
CA LEU A 170 10.12 -3.56 6.80
C LEU A 170 11.61 -3.41 6.45
N ARG A 171 12.44 -4.42 6.71
CA ARG A 171 13.85 -4.42 6.27
C ARG A 171 13.96 -4.38 4.75
N SER A 172 13.21 -5.22 4.03
CA SER A 172 13.20 -5.21 2.55
C SER A 172 12.61 -3.91 1.99
N TYR A 173 11.58 -3.35 2.62
CA TYR A 173 11.08 -2.02 2.26
C TYR A 173 12.16 -0.94 2.40
N LYS A 174 12.88 -0.89 3.52
CA LYS A 174 13.95 0.10 3.76
C LYS A 174 15.14 -0.10 2.81
N GLU A 175 15.48 -1.35 2.48
CA GLU A 175 16.47 -1.66 1.45
C GLU A 175 16.06 -1.10 0.09
N MET A 176 14.80 -1.31 -0.29
CA MET A 176 14.24 -0.81 -1.55
C MET A 176 14.18 0.72 -1.57
N ALA A 177 13.62 1.34 -0.54
CA ALA A 177 13.30 2.76 -0.50
C ALA A 177 14.51 3.64 -0.13
N GLN A 178 15.50 3.09 0.57
CA GLN A 178 16.68 3.81 1.08
C GLN A 178 16.33 4.99 1.99
N VAL A 179 15.28 4.84 2.80
CA VAL A 179 14.83 5.87 3.76
C VAL A 179 14.71 5.30 5.18
N SER A 180 14.74 6.18 6.18
CA SER A 180 14.49 5.83 7.59
C SER A 180 13.04 5.40 7.83
N GLY A 181 12.11 6.03 7.10
CA GLY A 181 10.67 5.80 7.15
C GLY A 181 9.89 6.79 8.02
N GLU A 182 10.55 7.64 8.80
CA GLU A 182 9.91 8.69 9.61
C GLU A 182 9.70 9.96 8.77
N PRO A 183 8.49 10.56 8.71
CA PRO A 183 8.30 11.82 8.01
C PRO A 183 9.05 12.97 8.70
N PRO A 184 9.47 14.04 7.99
CA PRO A 184 9.98 15.26 8.61
C PRO A 184 8.96 15.90 9.57
N VAL A 185 9.43 16.84 10.41
CA VAL A 185 8.54 17.74 11.16
C VAL A 185 8.23 18.92 10.25
N PHE A 186 6.95 19.22 10.09
CA PHE A 186 6.47 20.34 9.29
C PHE A 186 5.84 21.39 10.20
N THR A 187 6.13 22.66 9.93
CA THR A 187 5.55 23.82 10.62
C THR A 187 4.41 24.44 9.81
N SER A 188 4.34 24.15 8.51
CA SER A 188 3.30 24.68 7.61
C SER A 188 2.96 23.69 6.49
N PHE A 189 1.83 23.92 5.84
CA PHE A 189 1.42 23.13 4.68
C PHE A 189 2.33 23.37 3.46
N GLU A 190 2.87 24.57 3.33
CA GLU A 190 3.82 24.91 2.26
C GLU A 190 5.09 24.06 2.35
N GLU A 191 5.61 23.81 3.57
CA GLU A 191 6.75 22.92 3.75
C GLU A 191 6.47 21.48 3.30
N ILE A 192 5.24 20.98 3.48
CA ILE A 192 4.83 19.65 2.97
C ILE A 192 4.88 19.65 1.44
N LEU A 193 4.35 20.68 0.79
CA LEU A 193 4.35 20.78 -0.67
C LEU A 193 5.78 20.87 -1.23
N ASN A 194 6.63 21.69 -0.60
CA ASN A 194 8.04 21.82 -0.97
C ASN A 194 8.77 20.49 -0.82
N TYR A 195 8.59 19.79 0.30
CA TYR A 195 9.18 18.47 0.51
C TYR A 195 8.74 17.45 -0.55
N ILE A 196 7.45 17.46 -0.92
CA ILE A 196 6.92 16.61 -1.99
C ILE A 196 7.58 16.94 -3.35
N ASP A 197 7.71 18.23 -3.67
CA ASP A 197 8.33 18.68 -4.93
C ASP A 197 9.82 18.34 -5.01
N GLU A 198 10.56 18.51 -3.91
CA GLU A 198 11.98 18.12 -3.79
C GLU A 198 12.22 16.63 -4.06
N HIS A 199 11.22 15.79 -3.76
CA HIS A 199 11.26 14.35 -4.06
C HIS A 199 10.76 14.03 -5.48
N GLY A 200 10.35 15.03 -6.27
CA GLY A 200 9.81 14.88 -7.61
C GLY A 200 8.34 14.44 -7.64
N GLY A 201 7.56 14.77 -6.61
CA GLY A 201 6.12 14.54 -6.51
C GLY A 201 5.72 13.46 -5.48
N GLU A 202 4.44 13.45 -5.10
CA GLU A 202 3.91 12.70 -3.95
C GLU A 202 4.20 11.18 -4.03
N ARG A 203 4.22 10.62 -5.24
CA ARG A 203 4.46 9.20 -5.46
C ARG A 203 5.91 8.80 -5.15
N ASN A 204 6.84 9.75 -5.17
CA ASN A 204 8.26 9.57 -4.88
C ASN A 204 8.62 9.82 -3.41
N VAL A 205 7.64 10.13 -2.56
CA VAL A 205 7.82 10.16 -1.10
C VAL A 205 7.64 8.74 -0.55
N TRP A 206 8.72 8.19 0.01
CA TRP A 206 8.80 6.82 0.53
C TRP A 206 8.72 6.74 2.06
N ASP A 207 8.17 7.77 2.70
CA ASP A 207 7.95 7.72 4.15
C ASP A 207 6.85 6.72 4.50
N LEU A 208 6.91 6.16 5.71
CA LEU A 208 5.93 5.21 6.23
C LEU A 208 4.61 5.89 6.59
N VAL A 209 4.64 7.21 6.81
CA VAL A 209 3.45 8.06 6.91
C VAL A 209 3.65 9.22 5.96
N ARG A 210 2.74 9.42 5.01
CA ARG A 210 2.83 10.51 4.02
C ARG A 210 1.47 11.13 3.75
N TYR A 211 1.48 12.36 3.23
CA TYR A 211 0.29 13.05 2.75
C TYR A 211 0.19 13.00 1.22
N LYS A 212 -1.03 12.86 0.69
CA LYS A 212 -1.33 12.82 -0.74
C LYS A 212 -2.22 14.01 -1.16
N PRO A 213 -1.66 15.22 -1.31
CA PRO A 213 -2.43 16.44 -1.57
C PRO A 213 -3.22 16.41 -2.87
N PHE A 214 -2.73 15.71 -3.91
CA PHE A 214 -3.27 15.87 -5.26
C PHE A 214 -4.11 14.68 -5.72
N SER A 215 -3.90 13.49 -5.15
CA SER A 215 -4.67 12.30 -5.54
C SER A 215 -5.92 12.07 -4.69
N THR A 216 -5.78 12.17 -3.37
CA THR A 216 -6.77 11.62 -2.43
C THR A 216 -7.02 12.47 -1.20
N GLU A 217 -6.21 13.51 -0.95
CA GLU A 217 -6.30 14.37 0.24
C GLU A 217 -6.33 13.55 1.54
N THR A 218 -5.43 12.56 1.63
CA THR A 218 -5.37 11.63 2.76
C THR A 218 -3.98 11.55 3.36
N ILE A 219 -3.92 11.23 4.65
CA ILE A 219 -2.74 10.65 5.28
C ILE A 219 -2.74 9.16 4.97
N GLU A 220 -1.62 8.65 4.48
CA GLU A 220 -1.39 7.25 4.17
C GLU A 220 -0.39 6.64 5.15
N PHE A 221 -0.82 5.61 5.87
CA PHE A 221 0.01 4.81 6.79
C PHE A 221 0.42 3.50 6.10
N ARG A 222 1.73 3.27 5.94
CA ARG A 222 2.30 2.27 4.99
C ARG A 222 3.18 1.20 5.64
N MET A 223 3.21 1.16 6.96
CA MET A 223 4.10 0.27 7.71
C MET A 223 3.59 -1.17 7.82
N PHE A 224 2.29 -1.41 7.59
CA PHE A 224 1.66 -2.68 7.89
C PHE A 224 1.93 -3.75 6.83
N GLY A 225 2.22 -4.97 7.29
CA GLY A 225 2.30 -6.14 6.45
C GLY A 225 0.92 -6.52 5.86
N ALA A 226 0.93 -7.15 4.69
CA ALA A 226 -0.27 -7.68 4.07
C ALA A 226 -0.84 -8.89 4.85
N THR A 227 -2.17 -8.92 5.01
CA THR A 227 -2.91 -10.04 5.64
C THR A 227 -4.37 -10.09 5.17
N THR A 228 -4.97 -11.28 5.18
CA THR A 228 -6.42 -11.47 4.98
C THR A 228 -7.24 -11.42 6.28
N ASP A 229 -6.60 -11.41 7.46
CA ASP A 229 -7.31 -11.42 8.74
C ASP A 229 -8.00 -10.08 8.99
N ILE A 230 -9.33 -10.07 8.82
CA ILE A 230 -10.17 -8.90 9.01
C ILE A 230 -10.01 -8.29 10.41
N LYS A 231 -9.89 -9.08 11.47
CA LYS A 231 -9.75 -8.54 12.84
C LYS A 231 -8.43 -7.80 13.03
N ILE A 232 -7.38 -8.25 12.35
CA ILE A 232 -6.09 -7.55 12.35
C ILE A 232 -6.20 -6.24 11.57
N ILE A 233 -6.88 -6.26 10.42
CA ILE A 233 -7.13 -5.06 9.61
C ILE A 233 -7.92 -4.01 10.39
N GLU A 234 -9.00 -4.42 11.08
CA GLU A 234 -9.78 -3.54 11.96
C GLU A 234 -8.92 -2.87 13.03
N LYS A 235 -8.05 -3.64 13.70
CA LYS A 235 -7.11 -3.10 14.71
C LYS A 235 -6.12 -2.11 14.11
N ILE A 236 -5.60 -2.39 12.91
CA ILE A 236 -4.71 -1.49 12.18
C ILE A 236 -5.42 -0.16 11.89
N ILE A 237 -6.64 -0.20 11.35
CA ILE A 237 -7.44 0.99 11.05
C ILE A 237 -7.70 1.80 12.33
N GLN A 238 -8.13 1.14 13.40
CA GLN A 238 -8.38 1.78 14.70
C GLN A 238 -7.12 2.46 15.25
N ALA A 239 -5.95 1.82 15.11
CA ALA A 239 -4.69 2.41 15.53
C ALA A 239 -4.33 3.67 14.72
N CYS A 240 -4.53 3.66 13.40
CA CYS A 240 -4.34 4.84 12.54
C CYS A 240 -5.29 5.98 12.91
N MET A 241 -6.58 5.67 13.10
CA MET A 241 -7.59 6.64 13.50
C MET A 241 -7.26 7.27 14.84
N LYS A 242 -6.81 6.45 15.82
CA LYS A 242 -6.36 6.95 17.11
C LYS A 242 -5.17 7.89 17.00
N VAL A 243 -4.20 7.59 16.12
CA VAL A 243 -3.05 8.49 15.89
C VAL A 243 -3.52 9.84 15.33
N VAL A 244 -4.49 9.81 14.40
CA VAL A 244 -5.09 11.05 13.86
C VAL A 244 -5.82 11.82 14.95
N GLU A 245 -6.64 11.17 15.76
CA GLU A 245 -7.36 11.81 16.88
C GLU A 245 -6.41 12.43 17.90
N ASP A 246 -5.39 11.67 18.34
CA ASP A 246 -4.41 12.13 19.31
C ASP A 246 -3.62 13.34 18.76
N ALA A 247 -3.25 13.34 17.47
CA ALA A 247 -2.54 14.44 16.83
C ALA A 247 -3.34 15.75 16.76
N LEU A 248 -4.67 15.65 16.65
CA LEU A 248 -5.56 16.81 16.55
C LEU A 248 -6.00 17.35 17.92
N ALA A 249 -5.73 16.61 18.99
CA ALA A 249 -6.01 17.01 20.37
C ALA A 249 -4.87 17.82 21.02
N VAL A 250 -3.69 17.86 20.38
CA VAL A 250 -2.50 18.62 20.79
C VAL A 250 -2.48 19.98 20.10
#